data_AF-A0A7J4MSC7-F1
#
_entry.id   AF-A0A7J4MSC7-F1
#
_cell.length_a   1.000
_cell.length_b   1.000
_cell.length_c   1.000
_cell.angle_alpha   90.00
_cell.angle_beta   90.00
_cell.angle_gamma   90.00
#
_symmetry.space_group_name_H-M   'P 1'
#
loop_
_entity.id
_entity.type
_entity.pdbx_description
1 polymer ?
#
loop_
_entity_poly.entity_id
_entity_poly.type
_entity_poly.pdbx_seq_one_letter_code
_entity_poly.pdbx_strand_id
1 'polypeptide(L)' 'MKIKIKVHSNSSQEKINKIDDNFYEVWLKEKPIDNKANLKIQQMLKEYFSCDVKIKSGFSSKIKILELIA' A
#
# COMPACT_ATOMS: atom_id res chain seq x y z
N MET A 1 12.48 -4.08 -6.43
CA MET A 1 12.67 -2.64 -6.07
C MET A 1 11.98 -2.36 -4.74
N LYS A 2 12.45 -1.41 -3.92
CA LYS A 2 11.80 -1.07 -2.64
C LYS A 2 11.07 0.25 -2.75
N ILE A 3 9.78 0.25 -2.42
CA ILE A 3 8.94 1.44 -2.37
C ILE A 3 8.43 1.66 -0.94
N LYS A 4 8.22 2.92 -0.60
CA LYS A 4 7.57 3.33 0.63
C LYS A 4 6.15 3.74 0.29
N ILE A 5 5.20 3.26 1.08
CA ILE A 5 3.81 3.71 0.99
C ILE A 5 3.36 4.29 2.30
N LYS A 6 2.45 5.25 2.24
CA LYS A 6 1.76 5.79 3.40
C LYS A 6 0.27 5.50 3.28
N VAL A 7 -0.23 4.73 4.23
CA VAL A 7 -1.57 4.17 4.25
C VAL A 7 -2.49 5.09 5.04
N HIS A 8 -3.53 5.54 4.36
CA HIS A 8 -4.64 6.30 4.90
C HIS A 8 -5.87 5.39 4.96
N SER A 9 -5.99 4.62 6.04
CA SER A 9 -7.16 3.80 6.33
C SER A 9 -8.36 4.65 6.77
N ASN A 10 -9.58 4.11 6.65
CA ASN A 10 -10.83 4.81 6.99
C ASN A 10 -11.05 6.08 6.14
N SER A 11 -10.60 6.04 4.88
CA SER A 11 -10.85 7.09 3.90
C SER A 11 -12.26 6.95 3.32
N SER A 12 -12.84 8.04 2.83
CA SER A 12 -14.12 7.97 2.10
C SER A 12 -13.99 7.36 0.69
N GLN A 13 -12.76 7.27 0.18
CA GLN A 13 -12.42 6.85 -1.19
C GLN A 13 -11.18 5.95 -1.22
N GLU A 14 -11.13 5.04 -2.19
CA GLU A 14 -9.94 4.23 -2.49
C GLU A 14 -9.16 4.92 -3.60
N LYS A 15 -7.89 5.28 -3.35
CA LYS A 15 -7.03 5.93 -4.36
C LYS A 15 -5.56 5.68 -4.08
N ILE A 16 -4.75 5.67 -5.14
CA ILE A 16 -3.29 5.68 -5.06
C ILE A 16 -2.82 7.04 -5.58
N ASN A 17 -1.97 7.72 -4.83
CA ASN A 17 -1.33 8.96 -5.27
C ASN A 17 0.20 8.75 -5.27
N LYS A 18 0.82 8.97 -6.42
CA LYS A 18 2.29 8.97 -6.54
C LYS A 18 2.79 10.33 -6.04
N ILE A 19 3.49 10.33 -4.92
CA ILE A 19 4.08 11.55 -4.36
C ILE A 19 5.52 11.71 -4.88
N ASP A 20 6.23 10.60 -5.04
CA ASP A 20 7.62 10.53 -5.48
C ASP A 20 7.86 9.22 -6.26
N ASP A 21 9.04 9.03 -6.83
CA ASP A 21 9.41 7.83 -7.59
C ASP A 21 9.36 6.55 -6.76
N ASN A 22 9.66 6.64 -5.47
CA ASN A 22 9.58 5.51 -4.53
C ASN A 22 8.64 5.78 -3.36
N PHE A 23 7.81 6.84 -3.41
CA PHE A 23 6.88 7.20 -2.33
C PHE A 23 5.45 7.38 -2.83
N TYR A 24 4.54 6.60 -2.25
CA TYR A 24 3.13 6.58 -2.66
C TYR A 24 2.21 6.73 -1.45
N GLU A 25 1.12 7.47 -1.61
CA GLU A 25 0.04 7.49 -0.62
C GLU A 25 -1.12 6.61 -1.12
N VAL A 26 -1.63 5.77 -0.23
CA VAL A 26 -2.71 4.83 -0.53
C VAL A 26 -3.84 5.06 0.45
N TRP A 27 -4.99 5.45 -0.07
CA TRP A 27 -6.21 5.65 0.70
C TRP A 27 -7.09 4.42 0.55
N LEU A 28 -7.58 3.92 1.67
CA LEU A 28 -8.42 2.73 1.74
C LEU A 28 -9.68 3.09 2.52
N LYS A 29 -10.83 2.64 2.03
CA LYS A 29 -12.09 2.73 2.77
C LYS A 29 -12.11 1.77 3.96
N GLU A 30 -11.45 0.63 3.81
CA GLU A 30 -11.42 -0.41 4.83
C GLU A 30 -10.70 0.06 6.09
N LYS A 31 -11.23 -0.39 7.24
CA LYS A 31 -10.57 -0.21 8.53
C LYS A 31 -9.30 -1.06 8.56
N PRO A 32 -8.26 -0.66 9.31
CA PRO A 32 -7.03 -1.44 9.47
C PRO A 32 -7.25 -2.60 10.47
N ILE A 33 -8.37 -3.32 10.34
CA ILE A 33 -8.79 -4.42 11.20
C ILE A 33 -8.61 -5.71 10.40
N ASP A 34 -7.92 -6.69 10.98
CA ASP A 34 -7.84 -8.06 10.46
C ASP A 34 -7.16 -8.25 9.09
N ASN A 35 -6.00 -7.63 8.86
CA ASN A 35 -5.21 -7.75 7.61
C ASN A 35 -5.92 -7.32 6.31
N LYS A 36 -7.20 -6.93 6.33
CA LYS A 36 -7.96 -6.53 5.14
C LYS A 36 -7.33 -5.37 4.39
N ALA A 37 -6.87 -4.36 5.14
CA ALA A 37 -6.12 -3.25 4.57
C ALA A 37 -4.82 -3.71 3.87
N ASN A 38 -4.11 -4.71 4.41
CA ASN A 38 -2.87 -5.22 3.81
C ASN A 38 -3.15 -5.96 2.49
N LEU A 39 -4.16 -6.82 2.47
CA LEU A 39 -4.57 -7.54 1.26
C LEU A 39 -5.01 -6.56 0.17
N LYS A 40 -5.81 -5.57 0.53
CA LYS A 40 -6.29 -4.53 -0.40
C LYS A 40 -5.13 -3.71 -0.97
N ILE A 41 -4.16 -3.31 -0.14
CA ILE A 41 -2.94 -2.63 -0.59
C ILE A 41 -2.18 -3.46 -1.62
N GLN A 42 -1.96 -4.75 -1.31
CA GLN A 42 -1.23 -5.63 -2.22
C GLN A 42 -1.97 -5.76 -3.55
N GLN A 43 -3.29 -5.90 -3.52
CA GLN A 43 -4.10 -5.97 -4.73
C GLN A 43 -4.02 -4.69 -5.57
N MET A 44 -4.24 -3.52 -4.95
CA MET A 44 -4.20 -2.24 -5.67
C MET A 44 -2.80 -1.94 -6.23
N LEU A 45 -1.74 -2.22 -5.48
CA LEU A 45 -0.37 -2.00 -5.96
C LEU A 45 0.03 -3.02 -7.03
N LYS A 46 -0.43 -4.27 -6.92
CA LYS A 46 -0.21 -5.29 -7.96
C LYS A 46 -0.86 -4.90 -9.27
N GLU A 47 -2.09 -4.39 -9.24
CA GLU A 47 -2.77 -3.87 -10.43
C GLU A 47 -2.10 -2.62 -10.99
N TYR A 48 -1.61 -1.72 -10.12
CA TYR A 48 -0.95 -0.48 -10.54
C TYR A 48 0.43 -0.71 -11.18
N PHE A 49 1.24 -1.62 -10.61
CA PHE A 49 2.59 -1.90 -11.09
C PHE A 49 2.68 -3.11 -12.03
N SER A 50 1.60 -3.89 -12.16
CA SER A 50 1.60 -5.18 -12.87
C SER A 50 2.67 -6.17 -12.36
N CYS A 51 3.08 -6.04 -11.10
CA CYS A 51 4.12 -6.86 -10.46
C CYS A 51 3.65 -7.35 -9.08
N ASP A 52 4.27 -8.42 -8.57
CA ASP A 52 3.97 -8.88 -7.23
C ASP A 52 4.58 -7.98 -6.16
N VAL A 53 3.85 -7.78 -5.06
CA VAL A 53 4.23 -6.82 -4.03
C VAL A 53 4.24 -7.50 -2.67
N LYS A 54 5.37 -7.40 -1.96
CA LYS A 54 5.55 -8.00 -0.65
C LYS A 54 5.87 -6.95 0.41
N ILE A 55 5.10 -6.93 1.48
CA ILE A 55 5.37 -6.03 2.62
C ILE A 55 6.59 -6.56 3.37
N LYS A 56 7.65 -5.75 3.50
CA LYS A 56 8.86 -6.09 4.25
C LYS A 56 8.84 -5.54 5.66
N SER A 57 8.31 -4.33 5.85
CA SER A 57 8.27 -3.69 7.16
C SER A 57 7.11 -2.70 7.29
N GLY A 58 6.79 -2.34 8.54
CA GLY A 58 5.72 -1.38 8.85
C GLY A 58 4.32 -2.00 8.89
N PHE A 59 4.19 -3.29 9.23
CA PHE A 59 2.88 -3.97 9.32
C PHE A 59 1.88 -3.23 10.22
N SER A 60 2.33 -2.67 11.34
CA SER A 60 1.53 -1.86 12.28
C SER A 60 1.61 -0.34 12.05
N SER A 61 2.50 0.12 11.16
CA SER A 61 2.72 1.55 10.93
C SER A 61 1.87 2.07 9.76
N LYS A 62 1.56 3.37 9.80
CA LYS A 62 0.94 4.07 8.66
C LYS A 62 1.90 4.11 7.47
N ILE A 63 3.21 4.11 7.71
CA ILE A 63 4.22 4.09 6.66
C ILE A 63 4.78 2.67 6.55
N LYS A 64 4.65 2.05 5.38
CA LYS A 64 5.08 0.69 5.10
C LYS A 64 6.15 0.67 4.02
N ILE A 65 7.08 -0.28 4.13
CA ILE A 65 8.08 -0.53 3.08
C ILE A 65 7.66 -1.81 2.38
N LEU A 66 7.45 -1.72 1.08
CA LEU A 66 7.11 -2.83 0.22
C LEU A 66 8.22 -3.07 -0.78
N GLU A 67 8.41 -4.34 -1.10
CA GLU A 67 9.31 -4.81 -2.13
C GLU A 67 8.46 -5.24 -3.33
N LEU A 68 8.70 -4.60 -4.46
CA LEU A 68 8.22 -5.02 -5.78
C LEU A 68 9.11 -6.18 -6.25
N ILE A 69 8.47 -7.31 -6.46
CA ILE A 69 9.02 -8.54 -7.04
C ILE A 69 8.49 -8.57 -8.47
N ALA A 70 9.39 -8.34 -9.43
CA ALA A 70 9.07 -8.43 -10.85
C ALA A 70 9.07 -9.90 -11.30
#